data_AF-A0A1J5LNU3-F1
#
_entry.id   AF-A0A1J5LNU3-F1
#
_cell.length_a   1.000
_cell.length_b   1.000
_cell.length_c   1.000
_cell.angle_alpha   90.00
_cell.angle_beta   90.00
_cell.angle_gamma   90.00
#
_symmetry.space_group_name_H-M   'P 1'
#
loop_
_entity.id
_entity.type
_entity.pdbx_description
1 polymer ?
#
loop_
_entity_poly.entity_id
_entity_poly.type
_entity_poly.pdbx_seq_one_letter_code
_entity_poly.pdbx_strand_id
1 'polypeptide(L)'
;MGKKTIFSVALFLFTLGCLSQTELVVGTYFKKMGNEKHNIEYTLKLNSDQTFSFHSYSNNVSGLPQIVNKYGKGTWTIKDKIITLSTDQMDDYDDKNTLDFTNSKARFISKSPRDKSDREIPNSLQFYESDIFWIKSLQITKK
;
A
#
# COMPACT_ATOMS: atom_id res chain seq x y z
N MET A 1 47.17 5.32 -4.55
CA MET A 1 45.92 4.92 -3.84
C MET A 1 45.16 6.18 -3.50
N GLY A 2 44.01 6.52 -4.12
CA GLY A 2 43.38 7.78 -3.69
C GLY A 2 42.18 8.36 -4.44
N LYS A 3 41.71 7.78 -5.55
CA LYS A 3 40.48 8.28 -6.22
C LYS A 3 39.40 7.21 -6.44
N LYS A 4 39.78 5.93 -6.54
CA LYS A 4 38.83 4.82 -6.68
C LYS A 4 38.09 4.50 -5.36
N THR A 5 38.74 4.65 -4.21
CA THR A 5 38.15 4.34 -2.90
C THR A 5 37.07 5.34 -2.47
N ILE A 6 37.18 6.61 -2.86
CA ILE A 6 36.24 7.68 -2.48
C ILE A 6 34.89 7.50 -3.21
N PHE A 7 34.92 7.02 -4.46
CA PHE A 7 33.70 6.74 -5.22
C PHE A 7 32.91 5.54 -4.65
N SER A 8 33.58 4.51 -4.14
CA SER A 8 32.91 3.36 -3.51
C SER A 8 32.23 3.70 -2.18
N VAL A 9 32.78 4.62 -1.39
CA VAL A 9 32.18 5.01 -0.10
C VAL A 9 30.92 5.87 -0.30
N ALA A 10 30.90 6.76 -1.30
CA ALA A 10 29.73 7.58 -1.61
C ALA A 10 28.54 6.76 -2.15
N LEU A 11 28.80 5.72 -2.95
CA LEU A 11 27.77 4.81 -3.46
C LEU A 11 27.14 3.95 -2.35
N PHE A 12 27.89 3.65 -1.29
CA PHE A 12 27.42 2.84 -0.16
C PHE A 12 26.46 3.61 0.78
N LEU A 13 26.59 4.94 0.86
CA LEU A 13 25.74 5.76 1.73
C LEU A 13 24.34 6.03 1.13
N PHE A 14 24.20 5.98 -0.20
CA PHE A 14 22.92 6.25 -0.88
C PHE A 14 21.91 5.10 -0.73
N THR A 15 22.37 3.85 -0.63
CA THR A 15 21.48 2.68 -0.48
C THR A 15 20.87 2.59 0.93
N LEU A 16 21.55 3.11 1.96
CA LEU A 16 21.08 3.04 3.37
C LEU A 16 19.84 3.92 3.65
N GLY A 17 19.70 5.06 2.96
CA GLY A 17 18.58 5.99 3.18
C GLY A 17 17.23 5.51 2.65
N CYS A 18 17.22 4.76 1.53
CA CYS A 18 15.99 4.19 0.95
C CYS A 18 15.43 3.01 1.76
N LEU A 19 16.31 2.23 2.40
CA LEU A 19 15.92 1.05 3.18
C LEU A 19 15.08 1.44 4.42
N SER A 20 15.41 2.56 5.08
CA SER A 20 14.69 2.99 6.28
C SER A 20 13.22 3.39 6.05
N GLN A 21 12.91 4.01 4.90
CA GLN A 21 11.53 4.39 4.58
C GLN A 21 10.66 3.17 4.22
N THR A 22 11.27 2.17 3.60
CA THR A 22 10.60 0.93 3.17
C THR A 22 10.15 0.12 4.39
N GLU A 23 11.05 -0.12 5.35
CA GLU A 23 10.76 -0.89 6.57
C GLU A 23 9.60 -0.34 7.39
N LEU A 24 9.44 0.99 7.47
CA LEU A 24 8.35 1.61 8.22
C LEU A 24 6.97 1.34 7.60
N VAL A 25 6.93 1.12 6.29
CA VAL A 25 5.70 1.06 5.49
C VAL A 25 5.31 -0.37 5.13
N VAL A 26 6.26 -1.30 5.09
CA VAL A 26 5.99 -2.74 4.94
C VAL A 26 5.01 -3.21 6.01
N GLY A 27 4.00 -4.00 5.62
CA GLY A 27 3.01 -4.56 6.53
C GLY A 27 1.63 -4.75 5.90
N THR A 28 0.68 -5.16 6.74
CA THR A 28 -0.71 -5.40 6.34
C THR A 28 -1.58 -4.25 6.79
N TYR A 29 -2.32 -3.68 5.86
CA TYR A 29 -3.29 -2.62 6.07
C TYR A 29 -4.70 -3.15 5.85
N PHE A 30 -5.63 -2.65 6.64
CA PHE A 30 -6.98 -3.17 6.70
C PHE A 30 -8.02 -2.07 6.92
N LYS A 31 -9.20 -2.27 6.33
CA LYS A 31 -10.41 -1.54 6.70
C LYS A 31 -11.62 -2.45 6.55
N LYS A 32 -12.50 -2.42 7.54
CA LYS A 32 -13.83 -3.03 7.50
C LYS A 32 -14.88 -1.94 7.59
N MET A 33 -15.93 -2.05 6.79
CA MET A 33 -17.08 -1.14 6.78
C MET A 33 -18.38 -1.94 6.67
N GLY A 34 -19.47 -1.30 7.07
CA GLY A 34 -20.81 -1.87 6.96
C GLY A 34 -21.23 -2.66 8.20
N ASN A 35 -22.12 -3.62 8.01
CA ASN A 35 -22.76 -4.41 9.06
C ASN A 35 -22.99 -5.87 8.60
N GLU A 36 -23.75 -6.64 9.38
CA GLU A 36 -24.05 -8.04 9.10
C GLU A 36 -24.78 -8.28 7.77
N LYS A 37 -25.59 -7.32 7.30
CA LYS A 37 -26.35 -7.44 6.04
C LYS A 37 -25.54 -7.05 4.83
N HIS A 38 -24.66 -6.06 4.98
CA HIS A 38 -23.74 -5.62 3.93
C HIS A 38 -22.45 -5.14 4.56
N ASN A 39 -21.36 -5.88 4.33
CA ASN A 39 -20.01 -5.49 4.75
C ASN A 39 -19.02 -5.53 3.59
N ILE A 40 -17.99 -4.70 3.72
CA ILE A 40 -16.85 -4.66 2.82
C ILE A 40 -15.59 -4.65 3.66
N GLU A 41 -14.65 -5.51 3.29
CA GLU A 41 -13.32 -5.62 3.88
C GLU A 41 -12.27 -5.37 2.80
N TYR A 42 -11.30 -4.51 3.12
CA TYR A 42 -10.14 -4.24 2.28
C TYR A 42 -8.90 -4.69 3.03
N THR A 43 -8.05 -5.46 2.35
CA THR A 43 -6.73 -5.84 2.83
C THR A 43 -5.70 -5.46 1.78
N LEU A 44 -4.70 -4.67 2.15
CA LEU A 44 -3.52 -4.39 1.33
C LEU A 44 -2.28 -4.84 2.09
N LYS A 45 -1.45 -5.66 1.48
CA LYS A 45 -0.14 -6.05 2.02
C LYS A 45 0.95 -5.42 1.18
N LEU A 46 1.85 -4.67 1.82
CA LEU A 46 3.08 -4.18 1.21
C LEU A 46 4.22 -5.07 1.70
N ASN A 47 4.83 -5.84 0.81
CA ASN A 47 5.91 -6.78 1.11
C ASN A 47 7.27 -6.07 1.04
N SER A 48 8.27 -6.60 1.77
CA SER A 48 9.62 -6.04 1.83
C SER A 48 10.40 -6.13 0.52
N ASP A 49 9.99 -7.02 -0.38
CA ASP A 49 10.54 -7.17 -1.75
C ASP A 49 9.93 -6.16 -2.75
N GLN A 50 9.22 -5.13 -2.26
CA GLN A 50 8.54 -4.11 -3.06
C GLN A 50 7.38 -4.64 -3.91
N THR A 51 6.85 -5.83 -3.59
CA THR A 51 5.57 -6.30 -4.15
C THR A 51 4.40 -5.97 -3.23
N PHE A 52 3.18 -5.92 -3.77
CA PHE A 52 1.96 -5.79 -3.00
C PHE A 52 0.91 -6.81 -3.41
N SER A 53 -0.01 -7.09 -2.49
CA SER A 53 -1.25 -7.81 -2.78
C SER A 53 -2.43 -7.09 -2.17
N PHE A 54 -3.51 -6.97 -2.93
CA PHE A 54 -4.75 -6.34 -2.53
C PHE A 54 -5.93 -7.32 -2.62
N HIS A 55 -6.81 -7.28 -1.64
CA HIS A 55 -8.07 -8.02 -1.62
C HIS A 55 -9.20 -7.13 -1.13
N SER A 56 -10.25 -7.00 -1.94
CA SER A 56 -11.56 -6.53 -1.52
C SER A 56 -12.51 -7.71 -1.43
N TYR A 57 -13.06 -7.91 -0.23
CA TYR A 57 -14.16 -8.82 0.03
C TYR A 57 -15.42 -8.00 0.29
N SER A 58 -16.51 -8.32 -0.38
CA SER A 58 -17.83 -7.75 -0.11
C SER A 58 -18.83 -8.88 0.08
N ASN A 59 -19.63 -8.79 1.13
CA ASN A 59 -20.77 -9.67 1.37
C ASN A 59 -22.00 -8.79 1.55
N ASN A 60 -22.93 -8.89 0.60
CA ASN A 60 -24.23 -8.23 0.61
C ASN A 60 -25.30 -9.31 0.54
N VAL A 61 -26.03 -9.56 1.63
CA VAL A 61 -27.05 -10.61 1.75
C VAL A 61 -28.16 -10.46 0.70
N SER A 62 -28.45 -9.24 0.25
CA SER A 62 -29.43 -8.96 -0.81
C SER A 62 -28.81 -8.89 -2.22
N GLY A 63 -27.49 -9.11 -2.34
CA GLY A 63 -26.77 -9.05 -3.60
C GLY A 63 -26.85 -10.34 -4.40
N LEU A 64 -26.73 -10.22 -5.73
CA LEU A 64 -26.55 -11.34 -6.65
C LEU A 64 -25.33 -11.04 -7.54
N PRO A 65 -24.16 -11.66 -7.31
CA PRO A 65 -23.88 -12.63 -6.24
C PRO A 65 -23.82 -11.98 -4.86
N GLN A 66 -24.10 -12.77 -3.81
CA GLN A 66 -24.02 -12.31 -2.42
C GLN A 66 -22.59 -11.90 -2.05
N ILE A 67 -21.61 -12.71 -2.47
CA ILE A 67 -20.20 -12.50 -2.17
C ILE A 67 -19.48 -12.08 -3.44
N VAL A 68 -18.75 -10.99 -3.36
CA VAL A 68 -17.87 -10.50 -4.43
C VAL A 68 -16.46 -10.40 -3.88
N ASN A 69 -15.51 -11.00 -4.59
CA ASN A 69 -14.09 -10.85 -4.33
C ASN A 69 -13.43 -10.13 -5.50
N LYS A 70 -12.55 -9.18 -5.18
CA LYS A 70 -11.71 -8.50 -6.18
C LYS A 70 -10.27 -8.49 -5.68
N TYR A 71 -9.32 -8.82 -6.55
CA TYR A 71 -7.92 -8.91 -6.21
C TYR A 71 -7.07 -8.11 -7.17
N GLY A 72 -5.94 -7.63 -6.67
CA GLY A 72 -4.88 -7.04 -7.47
C GLY A 72 -3.53 -7.34 -6.84
N LYS A 73 -2.49 -7.37 -7.65
CA LYS A 73 -1.10 -7.50 -7.19
C LYS A 73 -0.22 -6.61 -8.06
N GLY A 74 1.03 -6.48 -7.66
CA GLY A 74 2.06 -5.79 -8.43
C GLY A 74 3.16 -5.26 -7.56
N THR A 75 3.74 -4.13 -7.96
CA THR A 75 4.87 -3.50 -7.27
C THR A 75 4.49 -2.18 -6.63
N TRP A 76 5.29 -1.75 -5.66
CA TRP A 76 5.13 -0.46 -5.04
C TRP A 76 6.46 0.22 -4.80
N THR A 77 6.44 1.55 -4.84
CA THR A 77 7.58 2.40 -4.49
C THR A 77 7.16 3.43 -3.47
N ILE A 78 8.13 3.99 -2.74
CA ILE A 78 7.87 5.08 -1.80
C ILE A 78 8.82 6.25 -2.02
N LYS A 79 8.26 7.46 -2.05
CA LYS A 79 9.01 8.71 -2.07
C LYS A 79 8.25 9.75 -1.27
N ASP A 80 8.91 10.42 -0.32
CA ASP A 80 8.30 11.50 0.48
C ASP A 80 6.98 11.10 1.16
N LYS A 81 6.92 9.86 1.69
CA LYS A 81 5.72 9.22 2.27
C LYS A 81 4.57 8.98 1.29
N ILE A 82 4.81 9.14 -0.01
CA ILE A 82 3.85 8.80 -1.06
C ILE A 82 4.22 7.42 -1.59
N ILE A 83 3.30 6.49 -1.43
CA ILE A 83 3.35 5.16 -2.01
C ILE A 83 2.71 5.23 -3.39
N THR A 84 3.43 4.77 -4.40
CA THR A 84 2.90 4.59 -5.76
C THR A 84 2.81 3.09 -6.01
N LEU A 85 1.62 2.61 -6.33
CA LEU A 85 1.37 1.22 -6.70
C LEU A 85 1.42 1.10 -8.23
N SER A 86 1.84 -0.04 -8.74
CA SER A 86 1.84 -0.34 -10.17
C SER A 86 1.51 -1.80 -10.43
N THR A 87 0.72 -2.06 -11.47
CA THR A 87 0.33 -3.41 -11.88
C THR A 87 0.80 -3.64 -13.30
N ASP A 88 1.63 -4.64 -13.51
CA ASP A 88 2.03 -5.07 -14.85
C ASP A 88 0.93 -5.96 -15.45
N GLN A 89 0.36 -5.58 -16.60
CA GLN A 89 -0.74 -6.33 -17.20
C GLN A 89 -0.33 -7.71 -17.74
N MET A 90 0.95 -7.96 -17.99
CA MET A 90 1.44 -9.26 -18.45
C MET A 90 1.76 -10.18 -17.27
N ASP A 91 2.40 -9.66 -16.22
CA ASP A 91 2.93 -10.47 -15.11
C ASP A 91 2.00 -10.51 -13.88
N ASP A 92 1.25 -9.43 -13.63
CA ASP A 92 0.43 -9.29 -12.43
C ASP A 92 -1.05 -9.65 -12.63
N TYR A 93 -1.50 -9.81 -13.88
CA TYR A 93 -2.85 -10.29 -14.18
C TYR A 93 -2.89 -11.81 -14.20
N ASP A 94 -3.95 -12.37 -13.59
CA ASP A 94 -4.32 -13.77 -13.71
C ASP A 94 -5.84 -13.92 -13.54
N ASP A 95 -6.35 -15.15 -13.57
CA ASP A 95 -7.79 -15.43 -13.42
C ASP A 95 -8.42 -14.80 -12.16
N LYS A 96 -7.60 -14.50 -11.13
CA LYS A 96 -8.03 -13.96 -9.84
C LYS A 96 -7.66 -12.48 -9.70
N ASN A 97 -6.45 -12.09 -10.09
CA ASN A 97 -5.90 -10.73 -9.95
C ASN A 97 -6.25 -9.91 -11.20
N THR A 98 -7.21 -9.00 -11.05
CA THR A 98 -7.85 -8.29 -12.16
C THR A 98 -7.90 -6.78 -11.97
N LEU A 99 -7.55 -6.28 -10.78
CA LEU A 99 -7.55 -4.84 -10.48
C LEU A 99 -6.24 -4.18 -10.92
N ASP A 100 -6.35 -3.10 -11.70
CA ASP A 100 -5.24 -2.27 -12.14
C ASP A 100 -4.94 -1.16 -11.13
N PHE A 101 -3.75 -1.19 -10.51
CA PHE A 101 -3.31 -0.15 -9.59
C PHE A 101 -2.30 0.85 -10.21
N THR A 102 -2.01 0.81 -11.51
CA THR A 102 -0.92 1.58 -12.19
C THR A 102 -0.90 3.08 -11.92
N ASN A 103 -2.06 3.70 -11.68
CA ASN A 103 -2.16 5.12 -11.34
C ASN A 103 -2.58 5.38 -9.88
N SER A 104 -2.38 4.40 -9.00
CA SER A 104 -2.82 4.49 -7.61
C SER A 104 -1.73 5.03 -6.69
N LYS A 105 -2.05 6.11 -5.98
CA LYS A 105 -1.15 6.73 -4.99
C LYS A 105 -1.82 6.87 -3.63
N ALA A 106 -1.06 6.54 -2.60
CA ALA A 106 -1.48 6.68 -1.21
C ALA A 106 -0.43 7.39 -0.38
N ARG A 107 -0.85 8.28 0.52
CA ARG A 107 0.05 8.88 1.51
C ARG A 107 0.11 8.00 2.75
N PHE A 108 1.32 7.68 3.19
CA PHE A 108 1.56 7.08 4.50
C PHE A 108 1.43 8.13 5.60
N ILE A 109 0.47 7.88 6.49
CA ILE A 109 0.18 8.70 7.66
C ILE A 109 0.72 7.97 8.88
N SER A 110 1.60 8.63 9.60
CA SER A 110 2.17 8.18 10.87
C SER A 110 2.23 9.35 11.83
N LYS A 111 2.38 9.08 13.13
CA LYS A 111 2.66 10.14 14.10
C LYS A 111 3.90 10.93 13.68
N SER A 112 3.82 12.26 13.74
CA SER A 112 4.96 13.11 13.46
C SER A 112 5.99 12.95 14.58
N PRO A 113 7.29 12.81 14.28
CA PRO A 113 8.34 12.83 15.32
C PRO A 113 8.35 14.13 16.15
N ARG A 114 7.77 15.22 15.62
CA ARG A 114 7.64 16.50 16.32
C ARG A 114 6.43 16.57 17.25
N ASP A 115 5.48 15.65 17.09
CA ASP A 115 4.28 15.58 17.92
C ASP A 115 4.58 14.80 19.21
N LYS A 116 4.68 15.55 20.31
CA LYS A 116 4.98 15.02 21.65
C LYS A 116 3.72 14.71 22.48
N SER A 117 2.52 14.90 21.93
CA SER A 117 1.29 14.59 22.66
C SER A 117 1.15 13.08 22.86
N ASP A 118 0.40 12.66 23.87
CA ASP A 118 0.18 11.23 24.15
C ASP A 118 -0.84 10.57 23.21
N ARG A 119 -1.37 11.31 22.22
CA ARG A 119 -2.33 10.76 21.27
C ARG A 119 -1.71 9.65 20.43
N GLU A 120 -2.44 8.55 20.29
CA GLU A 120 -2.10 7.47 19.38
C GLU A 120 -2.59 7.82 17.98
N ILE A 121 -1.66 7.85 17.02
CA ILE A 121 -1.99 8.02 15.60
C ILE A 121 -1.68 6.70 14.92
N PRO A 122 -2.70 5.91 14.56
CA PRO A 122 -2.47 4.63 13.92
C PRO A 122 -1.87 4.86 12.53
N ASN A 123 -0.85 4.08 12.20
CA ASN A 123 -0.24 4.12 10.89
C ASN A 123 -1.31 3.76 9.84
N SER A 124 -1.47 4.57 8.80
CA SER A 124 -2.49 4.34 7.77
C SER A 124 -2.03 4.78 6.40
N LEU A 125 -2.73 4.32 5.37
CA LEU A 125 -2.59 4.75 3.99
C LEU A 125 -3.85 5.46 3.57
N GLN A 126 -3.71 6.71 3.12
CA GLN A 126 -4.78 7.49 2.52
C GLN A 126 -4.57 7.53 1.01
N PHE A 127 -5.39 6.79 0.27
CA PHE A 127 -5.46 6.88 -1.18
C PHE A 127 -6.04 8.23 -1.59
N TYR A 128 -5.41 8.90 -2.54
CA TYR A 128 -5.90 10.17 -3.10
C TYR A 128 -5.94 10.16 -4.64
N GLU A 129 -5.26 9.21 -5.27
CA GLU A 129 -5.22 9.00 -6.71
C GLU A 129 -5.43 7.49 -6.97
N SER A 130 -6.33 7.15 -7.89
CA SER A 130 -6.57 5.78 -8.40
C SER A 130 -7.63 5.86 -9.50
N ASP A 131 -7.49 5.04 -10.54
CA ASP A 131 -8.53 4.83 -11.56
C ASP A 131 -9.67 3.93 -11.04
N ILE A 132 -9.40 3.16 -9.98
CA ILE A 132 -10.41 2.39 -9.27
C ILE A 132 -11.18 3.35 -8.36
N PHE A 133 -12.38 3.75 -8.80
CA PHE A 133 -13.14 4.83 -8.16
C PHE A 133 -13.38 4.64 -6.65
N TRP A 134 -13.57 3.40 -6.18
CA TRP A 134 -13.83 3.09 -4.77
C TRP A 134 -12.55 2.93 -3.92
N ILE A 135 -11.38 2.89 -4.56
CA ILE A 135 -10.08 3.02 -3.91
C ILE A 135 -9.73 4.50 -3.73
N LYS A 136 -10.11 5.36 -4.67
CA LYS A 136 -9.91 6.81 -4.53
C LYS A 136 -10.58 7.30 -3.23
N SER A 137 -9.81 8.00 -2.39
CA SER A 137 -10.21 8.45 -1.06
C SER A 137 -10.32 7.36 0.02
N LEU A 138 -9.99 6.11 -0.28
CA LEU A 138 -9.95 5.05 0.73
C LEU A 138 -8.82 5.31 1.73
N GLN A 139 -9.14 5.29 3.03
CA GLN A 139 -8.13 5.20 4.09
C GLN A 139 -8.11 3.78 4.64
N ILE A 140 -6.94 3.15 4.79
CA ILE A 140 -6.77 1.84 5.41
C ILE A 140 -5.70 1.88 6.50
N THR A 141 -5.90 1.15 7.59
CA THR A 141 -5.06 1.24 8.80
C THR A 141 -4.15 0.03 8.93
N LYS A 142 -2.89 0.24 9.29
CA LYS A 142 -1.91 -0.81 9.52
C LYS A 142 -2.34 -1.64 10.73
N LYS A 143 -2.35 -2.96 10.58
CA LYS A 143 -2.54 -3.92 11.67
C LYS A 143 -1.26 -4.09 12.47
#